data_AF-A0A3D5QB88-F1
#
_entry.id   AF-A0A3D5QB88-F1
#
_cell.length_a   1.000
_cell.length_b   1.000
_cell.length_c   1.000
_cell.angle_alpha   90.00
_cell.angle_beta   90.00
_cell.angle_gamma   90.00
#
_symmetry.space_group_name_H-M   'P 1'
#
loop_
_entity.id
_entity.type
_entity.pdbx_description
1 polymer ?
#
loop_
_entity_poly.entity_id
_entity_poly.type
_entity_poly.pdbx_seq_one_letter_code
_entity_poly.pdbx_strand_id
1 'polypeptide(L)' 'NLDEENENIVMDLLSSLHKQGHTIVVVTHDLNVCKMAEREINMQHGKILGEMECEMVCKTG' A
#
# COMPACT_ATOMS: atom_id res chain seq x y z
N ASN A 1 -6.34 17.57 -1.67
CA ASN A 1 -7.78 17.67 -1.35
C ASN A 1 -8.30 16.39 -0.68
N LEU A 2 -7.41 15.53 -0.19
CA LEU A 2 -7.70 14.56 0.85
C LEU A 2 -6.92 15.09 2.06
N ASP A 3 -7.62 15.35 3.16
CA ASP A 3 -6.99 15.73 4.43
C ASP A 3 -6.36 14.46 5.03
N GLU A 4 -5.21 14.59 5.69
CA GLU A 4 -4.39 13.49 6.24
C GLU A 4 -5.22 12.48 7.07
N GLU A 5 -6.26 12.96 7.76
CA GLU A 5 -7.19 12.14 8.54
C GLU A 5 -8.02 11.18 7.65
N ASN A 6 -8.48 11.65 6.49
CA ASN A 6 -9.24 10.81 5.56
C ASN A 6 -8.33 9.77 4.88
N GLU A 7 -7.07 10.11 4.61
CA GLU A 7 -6.11 9.15 4.03
C GLU A 7 -5.86 7.98 4.99
N ASN A 8 -5.69 8.27 6.28
CA ASN A 8 -5.53 7.24 7.31
C ASN A 8 -6.74 6.31 7.41
N ILE A 9 -7.96 6.86 7.43
CA ILE A 9 -9.20 6.06 7.49
C ILE A 9 -9.32 5.12 6.28
N VAL A 10 -9.02 5.63 5.08
CA VAL A 10 -9.05 4.85 3.84
C VAL A 10 -8.01 3.74 3.89
N MET A 11 -6.79 4.04 4.33
CA MET A 11 -5.71 3.04 4.45
C MET A 11 -6.02 1.95 5.47
N ASP A 12 -6.64 2.29 6.60
CA ASP A 12 -7.07 1.33 7.62
C ASP A 12 -8.17 0.38 7.09
N LEU A 13 -9.11 0.92 6.30
CA LEU A 13 -10.14 0.11 5.64
C LEU A 13 -9.52 -0.86 4.62
N LEU A 14 -8.62 -0.37 3.77
CA LEU A 14 -7.92 -1.19 2.78
C LEU A 14 -7.10 -2.29 3.46
N SER A 15 -6.39 -1.96 4.54
CA SER A 15 -5.64 -2.94 5.34
C SER A 15 -6.57 -4.02 5.91
N SER A 16 -7.74 -3.63 6.41
CA SER A 16 -8.72 -4.56 6.98
C SER A 16 -9.30 -5.50 5.93
N LEU A 17 -9.64 -4.98 4.74
CA LEU A 17 -10.14 -5.79 3.62
C LEU A 17 -9.08 -6.76 3.11
N HIS A 18 -7.83 -6.30 3.03
CA HIS A 18 -6.71 -7.14 2.62
C HIS A 18 -6.49 -8.31 3.59
N LYS A 19 -6.53 -8.04 4.91
CA LYS A 19 -6.49 -9.08 5.96
C LYS A 19 -7.63 -10.10 5.88
N GLN A 20 -8.76 -9.74 5.27
CA GLN A 20 -9.87 -10.66 5.02
C GLN A 20 -9.65 -11.55 3.78
N GLY A 21 -8.50 -11.44 3.11
CA GLY A 21 -8.15 -12.24 1.93
C GLY A 21 -8.46 -11.56 0.59
N HIS A 22 -8.78 -10.27 0.58
CA HIS A 22 -8.96 -9.53 -0.66
C HIS A 22 -7.62 -9.08 -1.24
N THR A 23 -7.44 -9.25 -2.54
CA THR A 23 -6.32 -8.65 -3.28
C THR A 23 -6.67 -7.22 -3.66
N ILE A 24 -5.85 -6.26 -3.21
CA ILE A 24 -6.06 -4.83 -3.44
C ILE A 24 -4.85 -4.30 -4.21
N VAL A 25 -5.10 -3.51 -5.25
CA VAL A 25 -4.06 -2.82 -6.02
C VAL A 25 -4.27 -1.33 -5.88
N VAL A 26 -3.26 -0.62 -5.38
CA VAL A 26 -3.29 0.83 -5.19
C VAL A 26 -2.25 1.46 -6.09
N VAL A 27 -2.64 2.51 -6.82
CA VAL A 27 -1.72 3.35 -7.61
C VAL A 27 -1.60 4.69 -6.91
N THR A 28 -0.40 5.02 -6.43
CA THR A 28 -0.13 6.24 -5.68
C THR A 28 1.26 6.76 -6.00
N HIS A 29 1.44 8.07 -5.82
CA HIS A 29 2.75 8.70 -5.80
C HIS A 29 3.31 8.86 -4.38
N ASP A 30 2.52 8.55 -3.35
CA ASP A 30 2.98 8.58 -1.96
C ASP A 30 3.74 7.30 -1.60
N LEU A 31 5.03 7.46 -1.31
CA LEU A 31 5.92 6.38 -0.91
C LEU A 31 5.55 5.78 0.44
N ASN A 32 4.86 6.51 1.32
CA ASN A 32 4.44 5.98 2.62
C ASN A 32 3.38 4.90 2.44
N VAL A 33 2.43 5.12 1.52
CA VAL A 33 1.41 4.13 1.15
C VAL A 33 2.07 2.91 0.49
N CYS A 34 3.05 3.11 -0.39
CA CYS A 34 3.80 2.00 -1.01
C CYS A 34 4.47 1.09 0.04
N LYS A 35 5.08 1.68 1.08
CA LYS A 35 5.75 0.93 2.17
C LYS A 35 4.80 0.11 3.03
N MET A 36 3.50 0.42 3.03
CA MET A 36 2.50 -0.36 3.76
C MET A 36 2.02 -1.58 2.97
N ALA A 37 2.32 -1.66 1.67
CA ALA A 37 1.93 -2.79 0.84
C ALA A 37 2.89 -3.97 1.00
N GLU A 38 2.36 -5.20 0.91
CA GLU A 38 3.19 -6.41 0.89
C GLU A 38 4.07 -6.49 -0.36
N ARG A 39 3.63 -5.86 -1.46
CA ARG A 39 4.37 -5.79 -2.71
C ARG A 39 4.27 -4.39 -3.32
N GLU A 40 5.42 -3.80 -3.61
CA GLU A 40 5.57 -2.54 -4.33
C GLU A 40 6.10 -2.81 -5.74
N ILE A 41 5.49 -2.17 -6.74
CA ILE A 41 6.01 -2.16 -8.12
C ILE A 41 6.20 -0.70 -8.51
N ASN A 42 7.45 -0.30 -8.74
CA ASN A 42 7.79 1.04 -9.15
C ASN A 42 7.82 1.12 -10.68
N MET A 43 7.05 2.06 -11.24
CA MET A 43 6.92 2.24 -12.69
C MET A 43 7.23 3.67 -13.10
N GLN A 44 7.98 3.82 -14.19
CA GLN A 44 8.26 5.12 -14.79
C GLN A 44 8.30 5.01 -16.32
N HIS A 45 7.63 5.95 -17.01
CA HIS A 45 7.55 5.99 -18.48
C HIS A 45 7.13 4.65 -19.12
N GLY A 46 6.20 3.93 -18.49
CA GLY A 46 5.72 2.63 -18.97
C GLY A 46 6.69 1.46 -18.78
N LYS A 47 7.78 1.65 -18.01
CA LYS A 47 8.72 0.59 -17.64
C LYS A 47 8.68 0.33 -16.15
N ILE A 48 8.77 -0.94 -15.77
CA ILE A 48 8.99 -1.34 -14.37
C ILE A 48 10.46 -1.04 -14.06
N LEU A 49 10.68 -0.18 -13.06
CA LEU A 49 12.01 0.16 -12.57
C LEU A 49 12.49 -0.84 -11.51
N GLY A 50 11.56 -1.41 -10.74
CA GLY A 50 11.86 -2.39 -9.72
C GLY A 50 10.59 -2.89 -9.04
N GLU A 51 10.72 -4.02 -8.36
CA GLU A 51 9.71 -4.56 -7.46
C GLU A 51 10.34 -4.86 -6.11
N MET A 52 9.55 -4.72 -5.06
CA MET A 52 9.96 -5.02 -3.69
C MET A 52 8.83 -5.77 -2.99
N GLU A 53 9.18 -6.83 -2.29
CA GLU A 53 8.28 -7.51 -1.37
C GLU A 53 8.62 -7.04 0.04
N CYS A 54 7.70 -6.33 0.67
CA CYS A 54 7.85 -5.92 2.05
C CYS A 54 7.27 -7.03 2.91
N GLU A 55 8.14 -7.79 3.60
CA GLU A 55 7.66 -8.69 4.65
C GLU A 55 6.99 -7.83 5.73
N MET A 56 5.66 -7.77 5.69
CA MET A 56 4.90 -7.18 6.79
C MET A 56 5.12 -8.06 8.01
N VAL A 57 6.05 -7.66 8.87
CA VAL A 57 6.07 -8.11 10.25
C VAL A 57 4.79 -7.58 10.87
N CYS A 58 3.74 -8.39 10.84
CA CYS A 58 2.54 -8.18 11.60
C CYS A 58 2.97 -8.04 13.07
N LYS A 59 3.06 -6.79 13.55
CA LYS A 59 3.17 -6.50 14.98
C LYS A 59 1.83 -6.84 15.62
N THR A 60 1.56 -8.13 15.78
CA THR A 60 0.57 -8.65 16.71
C THR A 60 1.23 -8.67 18.08
N GLY A 61 0.99 -7.62 18.85
CA GLY A 61 1.14 -7.58 20.29
C GLY A 61 -0.16 -7.06 20.88
#